data_AF-A0A8S0FLM0-F1
#
_entry.id   AF-A0A8S0FLM0-F1
#
_cell.length_a   1.000
_cell.length_b   1.000
_cell.length_c   1.000
_cell.angle_alpha   90.00
_cell.angle_beta   90.00
_cell.angle_gamma   90.00
#
_symmetry.space_group_name_H-M   'P 1'
#
loop_
_entity.id
_entity.type
_entity.pdbx_description
1 polymer ?
#
loop_
_entity_poly.entity_id
_entity_poly.type
_entity_poly.pdbx_seq_one_letter_code
_entity_poly.pdbx_strand_id
1 'polypeptide(L)'
;MWTNSVCGHPQLGESNEEAVIRRCRYELGVEITPPESIYPDFRYRATDPNGIVENEVCPVFAARTTSALQINDDEVMDYQWCDLAAVLRGIDATPWAFSPWMVMQATNREARKRLSAFTQLK
;
A
#
# COMPACT_ATOMS: atom_id res chain seq x y z
N MET A 1 8.67 -10.54 1.40
CA MET A 1 7.26 -10.80 0.99
C MET A 1 6.84 -9.69 0.05
N TRP A 2 6.14 -9.97 -1.05
CA TRP A 2 5.66 -8.91 -1.96
C TRP A 2 4.37 -8.27 -1.42
N THR A 3 4.24 -6.95 -1.54
CA THR A 3 3.13 -6.16 -0.99
C THR A 3 2.87 -4.90 -1.84
N ASN A 4 1.85 -4.11 -1.47
CA ASN A 4 1.61 -2.78 -2.02
C ASN A 4 2.68 -1.77 -1.52
N SER A 5 2.69 -0.56 -2.07
CA SER A 5 3.83 0.35 -2.02
C SER A 5 4.41 0.65 -0.63
N VAL A 6 3.59 0.99 0.36
CA VAL A 6 4.00 1.41 1.70
C VAL A 6 2.88 1.09 2.70
N CYS A 7 3.23 0.63 3.90
CA CYS A 7 2.33 0.51 5.03
C CYS A 7 3.03 0.92 6.32
N GLY A 8 2.28 1.39 7.32
CA GLY A 8 2.84 1.75 8.61
C GLY A 8 1.81 2.37 9.54
N HIS A 9 2.30 2.88 10.66
CA HIS A 9 1.45 3.40 11.72
C HIS A 9 1.60 4.92 11.86
N PRO A 10 0.48 5.64 12.10
CA PRO A 10 0.55 7.03 12.51
C PRO A 10 1.16 7.13 13.91
N GLN A 11 1.94 8.19 14.13
CA GLN A 11 2.45 8.54 15.45
C GLN A 11 1.39 9.28 16.28
N LEU A 12 1.67 9.46 17.58
CA LEU A 12 0.77 10.20 18.46
C LEU A 12 0.63 11.66 17.98
N GLY A 13 -0.60 12.06 17.68
CA GLY A 13 -0.91 13.41 17.18
C GLY A 13 -0.66 13.61 15.68
N GLU A 14 -0.27 12.56 14.96
CA GLU A 14 -0.07 12.60 13.51
C GLU A 14 -1.36 12.16 12.78
N SER A 15 -1.73 12.87 11.71
CA SER A 15 -2.80 12.43 10.81
C SER A 15 -2.35 11.23 9.97
N ASN A 16 -3.31 10.46 9.44
CA ASN A 16 -2.98 9.32 8.58
C ASN A 16 -2.27 9.78 7.30
N GLU A 17 -2.68 10.93 6.75
CA GLU A 17 -2.11 11.51 5.55
C GLU A 17 -0.65 11.94 5.76
N GLU A 18 -0.34 12.53 6.91
CA GLU A 18 1.04 12.85 7.31
C GLU A 18 1.88 11.58 7.48
N ALA A 19 1.33 10.54 8.10
CA ALA A 19 2.00 9.26 8.28
C ALA A 19 2.34 8.59 6.94
N VAL A 20 1.42 8.63 5.96
CA VAL A 20 1.65 8.15 4.59
C VAL A 20 2.81 8.91 3.94
N ILE A 21 2.79 10.25 4.00
CA ILE A 21 3.87 11.09 3.44
C ILE A 21 5.21 10.76 4.10
N ARG A 22 5.24 10.66 5.43
CA ARG A 22 6.46 10.34 6.20
C ARG A 22 7.01 8.97 5.82
N ARG A 23 6.17 7.93 5.74
CA ARG A 23 6.62 6.58 5.39
C ARG A 23 7.04 6.46 3.92
N CYS A 24 6.35 7.13 2.98
CA CYS A 24 6.82 7.21 1.59
C CYS A 24 8.21 7.82 1.47
N ARG A 25 8.51 8.88 2.22
CA ARG A 25 9.86 9.46 2.28
C ARG A 25 10.87 8.52 2.93
N TYR A 26 10.49 7.85 4.02
CA TYR A 26 11.41 7.03 4.79
C TYR A 26 11.75 5.68 4.12
N GLU A 27 10.76 5.01 3.53
CA GLU A 27 10.94 3.69 2.90
C GLU A 27 11.40 3.80 1.44
N LEU A 28 10.82 4.75 0.69
CA LEU A 28 10.98 4.84 -0.76
C LEU A 28 11.74 6.10 -1.21
N GLY A 29 12.04 7.03 -0.30
CA GLY A 29 12.72 8.28 -0.62
C GLY A 29 11.96 9.17 -1.59
N VAL A 30 10.62 9.07 -1.61
CA VAL A 30 9.79 9.67 -2.66
C VAL A 30 8.79 10.68 -2.13
N GLU A 31 8.68 11.81 -2.84
CA GLU A 31 7.59 12.78 -2.70
C GLU A 31 6.33 12.31 -3.44
N ILE A 32 5.16 12.60 -2.87
CA ILE A 32 3.86 12.21 -3.41
C ILE A 32 2.88 13.39 -3.47
N THR A 33 1.86 13.27 -4.33
CA THR A 33 0.66 14.12 -4.28
C THR A 33 -0.12 13.91 -2.98
N PRO A 34 -1.03 14.81 -2.59
CA PRO A 34 -1.90 14.60 -1.43
C PRO A 34 -2.54 13.21 -1.44
N PRO A 35 -2.39 12.41 -0.37
CA PRO A 35 -2.97 11.07 -0.29
C PRO A 35 -4.50 11.11 -0.38
N GLU A 36 -5.06 10.30 -1.27
CA GLU A 36 -6.51 10.16 -1.42
C GLU A 36 -7.00 8.92 -0.65
N SER A 37 -7.97 9.07 0.24
CA SER A 37 -8.59 7.93 0.92
C SER A 37 -9.42 7.10 -0.06
N ILE A 38 -9.08 5.82 -0.19
CA ILE A 38 -9.76 4.89 -1.11
C ILE A 38 -10.52 3.76 -0.39
N TYR A 39 -10.16 3.47 0.86
CA TYR A 39 -10.85 2.48 1.69
C TYR A 39 -10.71 2.83 3.19
N PRO A 40 -11.49 3.80 3.70
CA PRO A 40 -11.31 4.39 5.03
C PRO A 40 -11.66 3.46 6.20
N ASP A 41 -12.52 2.48 5.96
CA ASP A 41 -13.06 1.55 6.96
C ASP A 41 -12.39 0.17 6.93
N PHE A 42 -11.31 0.01 6.16
CA PHE A 42 -10.56 -1.24 6.12
C PHE A 42 -10.01 -1.59 7.51
N ARG A 43 -10.33 -2.82 7.94
CA ARG A 43 -9.84 -3.44 9.16
C ARG A 43 -9.42 -4.85 8.82
N TYR A 44 -8.33 -5.30 9.41
CA TYR A 44 -7.88 -6.67 9.19
C TYR A 44 -7.26 -7.25 10.46
N ARG A 45 -7.31 -8.57 10.53
CA ARG A 45 -6.54 -9.35 11.48
C ARG A 45 -5.85 -10.48 10.75
N ALA A 46 -4.53 -10.50 10.77
CA ALA A 46 -3.72 -11.50 10.10
C ALA A 46 -2.67 -12.06 11.04
N THR A 47 -2.14 -13.24 10.72
CA THR A 47 -1.04 -13.85 11.46
C THR A 47 0.05 -14.18 10.46
N ASP A 48 1.26 -13.70 10.71
CA ASP A 48 2.41 -13.95 9.84
C ASP A 48 2.86 -15.43 9.96
N PRO A 49 3.77 -15.90 9.07
CA PRO A 49 4.29 -17.27 9.14
C PRO A 49 5.01 -17.63 10.44
N ASN A 50 5.44 -16.64 11.23
CA ASN A 50 6.13 -16.82 12.51
C ASN A 50 5.18 -16.74 13.73
N GLY A 51 3.89 -16.52 13.51
CA GLY A 51 2.88 -16.43 14.57
C GLY A 51 2.64 -15.02 15.13
N ILE A 52 3.27 -13.98 14.58
CA ILE A 52 3.00 -12.58 14.94
C ILE A 52 1.62 -12.18 14.41
N VAL A 53 0.80 -11.60 15.29
CA VAL A 53 -0.57 -11.19 14.96
C VAL A 53 -0.63 -9.69 14.75
N GLU A 54 -1.17 -9.28 13.61
CA GLU A 54 -1.57 -7.91 13.32
C GLU A 54 -3.10 -7.81 13.43
N ASN A 55 -3.61 -6.78 14.12
CA ASN A 55 -5.03 -6.52 14.27
C ASN A 55 -5.27 -5.01 14.26
N GLU A 56 -5.66 -4.48 13.11
CA GLU A 56 -5.51 -3.04 12.83
C GLU A 56 -6.76 -2.42 12.23
N VAL A 57 -6.95 -1.14 12.56
CA VAL A 57 -7.76 -0.21 11.74
C VAL A 57 -6.79 0.46 10.77
N CYS A 58 -6.97 0.20 9.48
CA CYS A 58 -5.95 0.45 8.47
C CYS A 58 -6.58 1.20 7.27
N PRO A 59 -6.90 2.49 7.40
CA PRO A 59 -7.43 3.26 6.27
C PRO A 59 -6.44 3.24 5.09
N VAL A 60 -6.95 2.99 3.89
CA VAL A 60 -6.12 2.81 2.68
C VAL A 60 -6.12 4.08 1.84
N PHE A 61 -4.96 4.42 1.31
CA PHE A 61 -4.74 5.60 0.49
C PHE A 61 -4.15 5.27 -0.89
N ALA A 62 -4.36 6.17 -1.85
CA ALA A 62 -3.67 6.18 -3.13
C ALA A 62 -3.07 7.57 -3.40
N ALA A 63 -1.88 7.60 -4.00
CA ALA A 63 -1.19 8.84 -4.35
C ALA A 63 -0.34 8.62 -5.62
N ARG A 64 0.12 9.71 -6.23
CA ARG A 64 1.10 9.67 -7.33
C ARG A 64 2.44 10.19 -6.83
N THR A 65 3.52 9.55 -7.26
CA THR A 65 4.87 10.04 -7.01
C THR A 65 5.15 11.30 -7.83
N THR A 66 5.91 12.23 -7.27
CA THR A 66 6.32 13.50 -7.91
C THR A 66 7.84 13.64 -8.01
N SER A 67 8.58 12.60 -7.62
CA SER A 67 10.04 12.53 -7.68
C SER A 67 10.50 11.09 -7.97
N ALA A 68 11.80 10.92 -8.22
CA ALA A 68 12.40 9.60 -8.36
C ALA A 68 12.49 8.87 -7.01
N LEU A 69 12.52 7.54 -7.03
CA LEU A 69 12.70 6.73 -5.82
C LEU A 69 14.14 6.79 -5.33
N GLN A 70 14.33 6.82 -4.01
CA GLN A 70 15.59 6.57 -3.31
C GLN A 70 15.31 5.52 -2.23
N ILE A 71 15.42 4.26 -2.61
CA ILE A 71 15.02 3.13 -1.78
C ILE A 71 15.86 3.05 -0.51
N ASN A 72 15.20 2.83 0.61
CA ASN A 72 15.84 2.49 1.87
C ASN A 72 15.92 0.96 2.00
N ASP A 73 17.12 0.42 1.82
CA ASP A 73 17.38 -1.04 1.79
C ASP A 73 17.12 -1.72 3.15
N ASP A 74 17.05 -0.96 4.25
CA ASP A 74 16.67 -1.49 5.58
C ASP A 74 15.17 -1.88 5.62
N GLU A 75 14.35 -1.30 4.74
CA GLU A 75 12.90 -1.49 4.71
C GLU A 75 12.43 -2.22 3.44
N VAL A 76 13.04 -1.93 2.29
CA VAL A 76 12.60 -2.41 0.97
C VAL A 76 13.75 -3.11 0.25
N MET A 77 13.64 -4.42 0.10
CA MET A 77 14.67 -5.25 -0.54
C MET A 77 14.58 -5.32 -2.07
N ASP A 78 13.41 -5.04 -2.65
CA ASP A 78 13.15 -5.05 -4.10
C ASP A 78 11.84 -4.30 -4.40
N TYR A 79 11.67 -3.78 -5.63
CA TYR A 79 10.45 -3.11 -6.07
C TYR A 79 10.20 -3.29 -7.57
N GLN A 80 8.96 -3.08 -7.99
CA GLN A 80 8.60 -3.16 -9.40
C GLN A 80 7.53 -2.14 -9.78
N TRP A 81 7.73 -1.45 -10.90
CA TRP A 81 6.66 -0.68 -11.56
C TRP A 81 5.87 -1.62 -12.47
N CYS A 82 4.56 -1.73 -12.22
CA CYS A 82 3.69 -2.68 -12.92
C CYS A 82 2.40 -2.02 -13.40
N ASP A 83 1.82 -2.57 -14.47
CA ASP A 83 0.42 -2.32 -14.80
C ASP A 83 -0.48 -2.87 -13.69
N LEU A 84 -1.40 -2.04 -13.18
CA LEU A 84 -2.36 -2.46 -12.15
C LEU A 84 -3.15 -3.71 -12.59
N ALA A 85 -3.54 -3.80 -13.86
CA ALA A 85 -4.26 -4.96 -14.38
C ALA A 85 -3.44 -6.26 -14.27
N ALA A 86 -2.12 -6.20 -14.43
CA ALA A 86 -1.25 -7.37 -14.26
C ALA A 86 -1.15 -7.78 -12.79
N VAL A 87 -1.00 -6.80 -11.88
CA VAL A 87 -0.99 -7.05 -10.44
C VAL A 87 -2.29 -7.69 -9.96
N LEU A 88 -3.45 -7.16 -10.38
CA LEU A 88 -4.75 -7.70 -10.01
C LEU A 88 -4.95 -9.14 -10.51
N ARG A 89 -4.50 -9.46 -11.74
CA ARG A 89 -4.50 -10.85 -12.24
C ARG A 89 -3.61 -11.76 -11.39
N GLY A 90 -2.45 -11.27 -10.97
CA GLY A 90 -1.55 -12.01 -10.07
C GLY A 90 -2.20 -12.28 -8.71
N ILE A 91 -2.83 -11.26 -8.11
CA ILE A 91 -3.57 -11.39 -6.85
C ILE A 91 -4.70 -12.42 -6.98
N ASP A 92 -5.49 -12.34 -8.06
CA ASP A 92 -6.64 -13.23 -8.27
C ASP A 92 -6.19 -14.69 -8.54
N ALA A 93 -5.02 -14.90 -9.17
CA ALA A 93 -4.51 -16.24 -9.50
C ALA A 93 -3.70 -16.90 -8.37
N THR A 94 -2.86 -16.13 -7.68
CA THR A 94 -1.92 -16.63 -6.65
C THR A 94 -1.89 -15.68 -5.44
N PRO A 95 -2.99 -15.55 -4.68
CA PRO A 95 -3.07 -14.58 -3.59
C PRO A 95 -2.05 -14.84 -2.47
N TRP A 96 -1.65 -16.10 -2.28
CA TRP A 96 -0.63 -16.53 -1.32
C TRP A 96 0.78 -16.00 -1.60
N ALA A 97 1.03 -15.45 -2.79
CA ALA A 97 2.32 -14.87 -3.16
C ALA A 97 2.49 -13.42 -2.65
N PHE A 98 1.41 -12.81 -2.13
CA PHE A 98 1.38 -11.42 -1.68
C PHE A 98 1.01 -11.32 -0.21
N SER A 99 1.27 -10.17 0.40
CA SER A 99 0.79 -9.87 1.74
C SER A 99 -0.73 -9.98 1.82
N PRO A 100 -1.29 -10.49 2.93
CA PRO A 100 -2.72 -10.71 3.05
C PRO A 100 -3.50 -9.40 2.96
N TRP A 101 -2.98 -8.29 3.50
CA TRP A 101 -3.64 -6.98 3.41
C TRP A 101 -3.67 -6.45 1.97
N MET A 102 -2.62 -6.62 1.17
CA MET A 102 -2.64 -6.24 -0.26
C MET A 102 -3.77 -6.95 -1.00
N VAL A 103 -3.94 -8.25 -0.76
CA VAL A 103 -5.03 -9.05 -1.36
C VAL A 103 -6.39 -8.55 -0.90
N MET A 104 -6.60 -8.38 0.41
CA MET A 104 -7.88 -7.94 0.98
C MET A 104 -8.27 -6.53 0.48
N GLN A 105 -7.32 -5.60 0.43
CA GLN A 105 -7.56 -4.24 -0.07
C GLN A 105 -7.86 -4.25 -1.57
N ALA A 106 -7.10 -5.01 -2.36
CA ALA A 106 -7.27 -5.06 -3.81
C ALA A 106 -8.54 -5.80 -4.25
N THR A 107 -9.12 -6.67 -3.42
CA THR A 107 -10.37 -7.40 -3.73
C THR A 107 -11.62 -6.64 -3.33
N ASN A 108 -11.50 -5.58 -2.51
CA ASN A 108 -12.61 -4.67 -2.27
C ASN A 108 -13.00 -3.92 -3.56
N ARG A 109 -14.29 -3.96 -3.91
CA ARG A 109 -14.78 -3.46 -5.20
C ARG A 109 -14.59 -1.95 -5.34
N GLU A 110 -14.91 -1.21 -4.29
CA GLU A 110 -14.82 0.26 -4.25
C GLU A 110 -13.36 0.71 -4.29
N ALA A 111 -12.48 0.10 -3.50
CA ALA A 111 -11.05 0.35 -3.50
C ALA A 111 -10.41 0.04 -4.86
N ARG A 112 -10.72 -1.13 -5.46
CA ARG A 112 -10.25 -1.52 -6.81
C ARG A 112 -10.67 -0.51 -7.88
N LYS A 113 -11.88 0.05 -7.78
CA LYS A 113 -12.34 1.12 -8.67
C LYS A 113 -11.53 2.41 -8.49
N ARG A 114 -11.22 2.82 -7.25
CA ARG A 114 -10.36 3.99 -7.00
C ARG A 114 -8.94 3.77 -7.53
N LEU A 115 -8.32 2.63 -7.26
CA LEU A 115 -7.00 2.27 -7.80
C LEU A 115 -6.97 2.36 -9.33
N SER A 116 -8.04 1.93 -10.00
CA SER A 116 -8.14 2.01 -11.46
C SER A 116 -8.16 3.45 -11.99
N ALA A 117 -8.59 4.44 -11.19
CA ALA A 117 -8.53 5.84 -11.58
C ALA A 117 -7.08 6.39 -11.59
N PHE A 118 -6.16 5.76 -10.84
CA PHE A 118 -4.76 6.16 -10.77
C PHE A 118 -3.90 5.64 -11.93
N THR A 119 -4.44 4.76 -12.80
CA THR A 119 -3.72 4.25 -13.98
C THR A 119 -3.76 5.18 -15.19
N GLN A 120 -4.61 6.22 -15.16
CA GLN A 120 -4.69 7.19 -16.25
C GLN A 120 -3.40 8.02 -16.34
N LEU A 121 -2.87 8.20 -17.55
CA LEU A 121 -1.76 9.11 -17.78
C LEU A 121 -2.19 10.54 -17.40
N LYS A 122 -1.36 11.23 -16.61
CA LYS A 122 -1.53 12.66 -16.27
C LYS A 122 -0.34 13.45 -16.76
#